data_AF-A0A975J3X6-F1
#
_entry.id   AF-A0A975J3X6-F1
#
_cell.length_a   1.000
_cell.length_b   1.000
_cell.length_c   1.000
_cell.angle_alpha   90.00
_cell.angle_beta   90.00
_cell.angle_gamma   90.00
#
_symmetry.space_group_name_H-M   'P 1'
#
loop_
_entity.id
_entity.type
_entity.pdbx_description
1 polymer ?
#
loop_
_entity_poly.entity_id
_entity_poly.type
_entity_poly.pdbx_seq_one_letter_code
_entity_poly.pdbx_strand_id
1 'polypeptide(L)'
;MTKHDVKLPAYYQNRKNDSYDKNSDNKEIKDIPGITVITSTIRPEFIENVFENYNRQTYQKKEFIIVLNKNSMDIKEWEKKAKQYKNIRVFQLDERISFGQCYNFCVSKSKYDYIAPFDDDDYYAPNYLNDIVEAFQTSKADVVGKKARYIYFESSGTLALTGLKKENCYVDHIDGPTLSFNKKIFDKVQFTDKPIGVDGQFCKDCIAKGIKIYSTNRYNHVYIRHASGHQHTWVVSDEKLLSWCKVIGKIENYQEYVAK
;
A
#
# COMPACT_ATOMS: atom_id res chain seq x y z
N MET A 1 10.52 1.21 34.12
CA MET A 1 11.35 0.57 33.08
C MET A 1 11.16 1.34 31.78
N THR A 2 12.22 2.07 31.44
CA THR A 2 12.57 2.75 30.17
C THR A 2 11.49 3.02 29.12
N LYS A 3 11.07 4.29 29.07
CA LYS A 3 10.51 4.94 27.88
C LYS A 3 11.56 4.84 26.76
N HIS A 4 11.25 4.14 25.68
CA HIS A 4 12.03 4.24 24.45
C HIS A 4 11.57 5.50 23.71
N ASP A 5 12.36 6.57 23.82
CA ASP A 5 12.25 7.76 23.00
C ASP A 5 12.60 7.39 21.55
N VAL A 6 11.57 7.15 20.73
CA VAL A 6 11.72 7.10 19.28
C VAL A 6 11.87 8.54 18.81
N LYS A 7 13.11 8.96 18.51
CA LYS A 7 13.37 10.24 17.83
C LYS A 7 12.65 10.22 16.49
N LEU A 8 11.66 11.10 16.32
CA LEU A 8 11.05 11.38 15.02
C LEU A 8 12.15 11.79 14.02
N PRO A 9 12.09 11.32 12.76
CA PRO A 9 13.02 11.74 11.71
C PRO A 9 13.07 13.26 11.56
N ALA A 10 14.24 13.79 11.14
CA ALA A 10 14.53 15.22 11.08
C ALA A 10 13.52 16.05 10.26
N TYR A 11 12.76 15.44 9.35
CA TYR A 11 11.76 16.14 8.55
C TYR A 11 10.51 16.57 9.34
N TYR A 12 10.17 15.90 10.46
CA TYR A 12 9.03 16.27 11.31
C TYR A 12 9.36 17.29 12.39
N GLN A 13 10.64 17.51 12.71
CA GLN A 13 11.02 18.42 13.79
C GLN A 13 10.87 19.90 13.42
N ASN A 14 10.74 20.23 12.13
CA ASN A 14 10.68 21.62 11.64
C ASN A 14 9.25 22.16 11.39
N ARG A 15 8.20 21.66 12.08
CA ARG A 15 6.83 22.21 11.92
C ARG A 15 6.23 22.86 13.16
N LYS A 16 6.98 23.04 14.24
CA LYS A 16 6.51 23.76 15.43
C LYS A 16 7.54 24.82 15.79
N ASN A 17 7.23 26.06 15.44
CA ASN A 17 7.95 27.33 15.69
C ASN A 17 8.73 27.88 14.50
N ASP A 18 8.01 28.33 13.47
CA ASP A 18 8.56 29.36 12.56
C ASP A 18 7.96 30.72 12.94
N SER A 19 8.62 31.40 13.88
CA SER A 19 8.64 32.86 13.87
C SER A 19 9.40 33.29 12.62
N TYR A 20 8.73 34.04 11.74
CA TYR A 20 9.27 34.54 10.48
C TYR A 20 10.64 35.23 10.69
N ASP A 21 11.71 34.56 10.26
CA ASP A 21 13.02 35.18 10.08
C ASP A 21 13.23 35.44 8.57
N LYS A 22 13.16 36.71 8.20
CA LYS A 22 13.41 37.18 6.83
C LYS A 22 14.92 37.32 6.65
N ASN A 23 15.64 36.20 6.48
CA ASN A 23 16.92 36.10 5.78
C ASN A 23 17.50 34.68 5.94
N SER A 24 17.10 33.74 5.07
CA SER A 24 17.98 32.63 4.70
C SER A 24 17.66 32.14 3.28
N ASP A 25 18.49 32.64 2.37
CA ASP A 25 19.00 32.04 1.15
C ASP A 25 18.44 30.66 0.72
N ASN A 26 17.88 30.64 -0.50
CA ASN A 26 17.87 29.55 -1.47
C ASN A 26 18.17 28.13 -0.94
N LYS A 27 17.25 27.55 -0.17
CA LYS A 27 17.12 26.09 -0.12
C LYS A 27 16.51 25.65 -1.44
N GLU A 28 17.26 24.92 -2.26
CA GLU A 28 16.69 24.13 -3.36
C GLU A 28 15.42 23.44 -2.86
N ILE A 29 14.27 23.79 -3.45
CA ILE A 29 13.02 23.10 -3.18
C ILE A 29 13.23 21.69 -3.72
N LYS A 30 13.62 20.77 -2.83
CA LYS A 30 13.79 19.35 -3.16
C LYS A 30 12.45 18.88 -3.74
N ASP A 31 12.43 18.54 -5.03
CA ASP A 31 11.18 18.11 -5.66
C ASP A 31 10.68 16.86 -4.92
N ILE A 32 9.50 17.00 -4.32
CA ILE A 32 8.87 15.94 -3.55
C ILE A 32 8.52 14.84 -4.57
N PRO A 33 8.87 13.57 -4.37
CA PRO A 33 8.58 12.53 -5.35
C PRO A 33 7.06 12.33 -5.49
N GLY A 34 6.57 12.08 -6.70
CA GLY A 34 5.17 11.71 -6.87
C GLY A 34 4.94 10.22 -6.59
N ILE A 35 3.70 9.84 -6.25
CA ILE A 35 3.31 8.44 -6.11
C ILE A 35 1.97 8.17 -6.80
N THR A 36 1.90 7.14 -7.63
CA THR A 36 0.67 6.67 -8.25
C THR A 36 0.15 5.48 -7.44
N VAL A 37 -1.02 5.66 -6.85
CA VAL A 37 -1.76 4.54 -6.25
C VAL A 37 -2.41 3.74 -7.38
N ILE A 38 -2.40 2.42 -7.28
CA ILE A 38 -3.05 1.53 -8.24
C ILE A 38 -3.96 0.53 -7.52
N THR A 39 -5.14 0.26 -8.08
CA THR A 39 -6.05 -0.78 -7.62
C THR A 39 -6.64 -1.49 -8.83
N SER A 40 -6.74 -2.81 -8.77
CA SER A 40 -7.57 -3.60 -9.68
C SER A 40 -8.58 -4.36 -8.84
N THR A 41 -9.85 -4.30 -9.23
CA THR A 41 -10.95 -4.89 -8.46
C THR A 41 -11.96 -5.59 -9.37
N ILE A 42 -12.54 -6.66 -8.84
CA ILE A 42 -13.69 -7.39 -9.40
C ILE A 42 -14.93 -7.29 -8.50
N ARG A 43 -14.85 -6.44 -7.46
CA ARG A 43 -15.70 -6.42 -6.27
C ARG A 43 -16.35 -5.04 -6.10
N PRO A 44 -17.48 -4.77 -6.76
CA PRO A 44 -18.14 -3.45 -6.70
C PRO A 44 -18.54 -3.04 -5.28
N GLU A 45 -18.77 -3.98 -4.38
CA GLU A 45 -19.11 -3.74 -2.98
C GLU A 45 -18.03 -2.96 -2.21
N PHE A 46 -16.76 -3.01 -2.64
CA PHE A 46 -15.65 -2.30 -1.99
C PHE A 46 -15.40 -0.89 -2.53
N ILE A 47 -16.30 -0.36 -3.38
CA ILE A 47 -16.16 0.97 -3.98
C ILE A 47 -15.90 2.05 -2.91
N GLU A 48 -16.64 2.06 -1.81
CA GLU A 48 -16.43 3.05 -0.74
C GLU A 48 -15.02 2.95 -0.14
N ASN A 49 -14.59 1.74 0.22
CA ASN A 49 -13.28 1.51 0.84
C ASN A 49 -12.13 1.95 -0.09
N VAL A 50 -12.21 1.63 -1.38
CA VAL A 50 -11.21 2.02 -2.38
C VAL A 50 -11.00 3.54 -2.41
N PHE A 51 -12.08 4.31 -2.55
CA PHE A 51 -12.00 5.76 -2.62
C PHE A 51 -11.58 6.38 -1.28
N GLU A 52 -12.09 5.86 -0.17
CA GLU A 52 -11.76 6.36 1.15
C GLU A 52 -10.30 6.12 1.53
N ASN A 53 -9.73 4.96 1.20
CA ASN A 53 -8.32 4.65 1.43
C ASN A 53 -7.40 5.65 0.72
N TYR A 54 -7.72 6.00 -0.52
CA TYR A 54 -6.97 7.02 -1.25
C TYR A 54 -7.19 8.42 -0.65
N ASN A 55 -8.43 8.80 -0.36
CA ASN A 55 -8.77 10.15 0.11
C ASN A 55 -8.08 10.48 1.44
N ARG A 56 -8.05 9.54 2.39
CA ARG A 56 -7.48 9.76 3.73
C ARG A 56 -5.96 9.92 3.75
N GLN A 57 -5.23 9.58 2.67
CA GLN A 57 -3.77 9.73 2.66
C GLN A 57 -3.34 11.20 2.76
N THR A 58 -2.49 11.53 3.72
CA THR A 58 -1.98 12.89 3.94
C THR A 58 -0.92 13.30 2.93
N TYR A 59 -0.32 12.35 2.20
CA TYR A 59 0.62 12.62 1.12
C TYR A 59 -0.05 13.35 -0.06
N GLN A 60 0.48 14.50 -0.46
CA GLN A 60 -0.21 15.41 -1.40
C GLN A 60 0.08 15.12 -2.87
N LYS A 61 1.32 14.78 -3.23
CA LYS A 61 1.73 14.56 -4.63
C LYS A 61 1.39 13.12 -5.06
N LYS A 62 0.09 12.84 -5.13
CA LYS A 62 -0.47 11.53 -5.49
C LYS A 62 -1.48 11.61 -6.62
N GLU A 63 -1.63 10.51 -7.34
CA GLU A 63 -2.76 10.22 -8.22
C GLU A 63 -3.26 8.80 -7.96
N PHE A 64 -4.42 8.44 -8.50
CA PHE A 64 -5.00 7.11 -8.37
C PHE A 64 -5.46 6.57 -9.73
N ILE A 65 -5.10 5.33 -10.02
CA ILE A 65 -5.56 4.58 -11.18
C ILE A 65 -6.33 3.36 -10.68
N ILE A 66 -7.60 3.28 -11.07
CA ILE A 66 -8.49 2.18 -10.71
C ILE A 66 -8.84 1.41 -11.99
N VAL A 67 -8.67 0.08 -11.94
CA VAL A 67 -9.10 -0.84 -13.00
C VAL A 67 -10.21 -1.74 -12.48
N LEU A 68 -11.38 -1.64 -13.12
CA LEU A 68 -12.46 -2.61 -12.95
C LEU A 68 -12.19 -3.78 -13.89
N ASN A 69 -12.03 -4.99 -13.36
CA ASN A 69 -11.68 -6.18 -14.14
C ASN A 69 -12.81 -7.21 -14.14
N LYS A 70 -14.03 -6.71 -14.32
CA LYS A 70 -15.23 -7.53 -14.43
C LYS A 70 -16.21 -6.85 -15.38
N ASN A 71 -16.66 -7.57 -16.41
CA ASN A 71 -17.48 -6.98 -17.47
C ASN A 71 -18.84 -6.50 -16.95
N SER A 72 -19.34 -7.10 -15.87
CA SER A 72 -20.64 -6.76 -15.27
C SER A 72 -20.61 -5.52 -14.36
N MET A 73 -19.44 -4.93 -14.08
CA MET A 73 -19.36 -3.72 -13.26
C MET A 73 -19.73 -2.48 -14.07
N ASP A 74 -20.40 -1.51 -13.44
CA ASP A 74 -20.74 -0.23 -14.09
C ASP A 74 -19.62 0.79 -13.92
N ILE A 75 -18.84 1.01 -14.97
CA ILE A 75 -17.80 2.06 -14.96
C ILE A 75 -18.36 3.45 -14.69
N LYS A 76 -19.59 3.77 -15.11
CA LYS A 76 -20.17 5.11 -14.93
C LYS A 76 -20.40 5.44 -13.46
N GLU A 77 -20.74 4.43 -12.65
CA GLU A 77 -20.85 4.57 -11.20
C GLU A 77 -19.50 4.99 -10.58
N TRP A 78 -18.44 4.28 -10.95
CA TRP A 78 -17.08 4.55 -10.47
C TRP A 78 -16.54 5.89 -10.96
N GLU A 79 -16.79 6.26 -12.21
CA GLU A 79 -16.44 7.58 -12.76
C GLU A 79 -17.20 8.71 -12.06
N LYS A 80 -18.50 8.53 -11.79
CA LYS A 80 -19.31 9.50 -11.05
C LYS A 80 -18.74 9.71 -9.64
N LYS A 81 -18.31 8.64 -8.97
CA LYS A 81 -17.69 8.73 -7.65
C LYS A 81 -16.30 9.38 -7.72
N ALA A 82 -15.49 9.03 -8.72
CA ALA A 82 -14.17 9.61 -8.93
C ALA A 82 -14.18 11.14 -9.10
N LYS A 83 -15.24 11.70 -9.68
CA LYS A 83 -15.42 13.17 -9.82
C LYS A 83 -15.49 13.91 -8.47
N GLN A 84 -15.74 13.21 -7.37
CA GLN A 84 -15.76 13.79 -6.01
C GLN A 84 -14.35 13.97 -5.44
N TYR A 85 -13.32 13.42 -6.10
CA TYR A 85 -11.94 13.39 -5.62
C TYR A 85 -10.98 13.95 -6.69
N LYS A 86 -9.76 14.29 -6.27
CA LYS A 86 -8.72 14.82 -7.18
C LYS A 86 -7.80 13.71 -7.70
N ASN A 87 -7.39 13.85 -8.96
CA ASN A 87 -6.38 13.02 -9.61
C ASN A 87 -6.71 11.52 -9.66
N ILE A 88 -7.98 11.15 -9.89
CA ILE A 88 -8.39 9.75 -10.05
C ILE A 88 -8.76 9.49 -11.51
N ARG A 89 -8.28 8.37 -12.05
CA ARG A 89 -8.69 7.83 -13.36
C ARG A 89 -9.22 6.42 -13.19
N VAL A 90 -10.36 6.15 -13.81
CA VAL A 90 -11.02 4.83 -13.78
C VAL A 90 -10.96 4.24 -15.17
N PHE A 91 -10.64 2.96 -15.25
CA PHE A 91 -10.65 2.17 -16.48
C PHE A 91 -11.41 0.87 -16.22
N GLN A 92 -11.97 0.28 -17.27
CA GLN A 92 -12.52 -1.06 -17.24
C GLN A 92 -11.82 -1.90 -18.29
N LEU A 93 -11.30 -3.05 -17.87
CA LEU A 93 -10.66 -4.04 -18.73
C LEU A 93 -11.53 -5.30 -18.79
N ASP A 94 -11.42 -6.01 -19.90
CA ASP A 94 -12.08 -7.30 -20.10
C ASP A 94 -11.65 -8.29 -19.00
N GLU A 95 -12.60 -9.06 -18.46
CA GLU A 95 -12.36 -10.02 -17.37
C GLU A 95 -11.40 -11.17 -17.73
N ARG A 96 -11.07 -11.35 -19.02
CA ARG A 96 -10.02 -12.27 -19.48
C ARG A 96 -8.60 -11.75 -19.21
N ILE A 97 -8.45 -10.45 -18.99
CA ILE A 97 -7.15 -9.85 -18.63
C ILE A 97 -6.82 -10.25 -17.20
N SER A 98 -5.66 -10.88 -17.00
CA SER A 98 -5.24 -11.34 -15.68
C SER A 98 -4.94 -10.19 -14.72
N PHE A 99 -4.98 -10.48 -13.43
CA PHE A 99 -4.64 -9.51 -12.38
C PHE A 99 -3.25 -8.88 -12.58
N GLY A 100 -2.24 -9.68 -12.93
CA GLY A 100 -0.90 -9.15 -13.25
C GLY A 100 -0.91 -8.19 -14.44
N GLN A 101 -1.67 -8.48 -15.49
CA GLN A 101 -1.82 -7.59 -16.64
C GLN A 101 -2.62 -6.32 -16.30
N CYS A 102 -3.61 -6.40 -15.42
CA CYS A 102 -4.29 -5.21 -14.90
C CYS A 102 -3.32 -4.28 -14.16
N TYR A 103 -2.42 -4.82 -13.33
CA TYR A 103 -1.37 -4.02 -12.68
C TYR A 103 -0.40 -3.43 -13.70
N ASN A 104 0.07 -4.21 -14.69
CA ASN A 104 0.93 -3.69 -15.75
C ASN A 104 0.24 -2.55 -16.53
N PHE A 105 -1.05 -2.68 -16.80
CA PHE A 105 -1.85 -1.61 -17.42
C PHE A 105 -1.87 -0.34 -16.54
N CYS A 106 -2.11 -0.48 -15.22
CA CYS A 106 -2.08 0.67 -14.30
C CYS A 106 -0.71 1.37 -14.33
N VAL A 107 0.39 0.62 -14.31
CA VAL A 107 1.75 1.17 -14.40
C VAL A 107 1.94 1.91 -15.72
N SER A 108 1.47 1.37 -16.85
CA SER A 108 1.56 2.04 -18.16
C SER A 108 0.83 3.39 -18.21
N LYS A 109 -0.19 3.58 -17.37
CA LYS A 109 -0.97 4.81 -17.26
C LYS A 109 -0.43 5.77 -16.20
N SER A 110 0.51 5.34 -15.36
CA SER A 110 1.05 6.11 -14.23
C SER A 110 1.91 7.29 -14.66
N LYS A 111 1.69 8.44 -14.02
CA LYS A 111 2.47 9.67 -14.20
C LYS A 111 3.74 9.65 -13.38
N TYR A 112 3.70 9.13 -12.15
CA TYR A 112 4.80 9.28 -11.20
C TYR A 112 5.74 8.07 -11.15
N ASP A 113 6.89 8.26 -10.50
CA ASP A 113 7.96 7.26 -10.43
C ASP A 113 7.71 6.20 -9.36
N TYR A 114 6.93 6.49 -8.32
CA TYR A 114 6.57 5.48 -7.33
C TYR A 114 5.19 4.93 -7.60
N ILE A 115 5.07 3.61 -7.49
CA ILE A 115 3.81 2.88 -7.62
C ILE A 115 3.50 2.25 -6.27
N ALA A 116 2.28 2.45 -5.78
CA ALA A 116 1.76 1.83 -4.56
C ALA A 116 0.45 1.10 -4.84
N PRO A 117 0.45 -0.23 -4.89
CA PRO A 117 -0.79 -1.01 -4.93
C PRO A 117 -1.58 -0.84 -3.64
N PHE A 118 -2.88 -0.58 -3.76
CA PHE A 118 -3.86 -0.67 -2.70
C PHE A 118 -4.84 -1.79 -3.05
N ASP A 119 -4.91 -2.81 -2.20
CA ASP A 119 -6.00 -3.78 -2.24
C ASP A 119 -7.33 -3.09 -1.91
N ASP A 120 -8.39 -3.52 -2.57
CA ASP A 120 -9.72 -2.90 -2.51
C ASP A 120 -10.44 -3.15 -1.18
N ASP A 121 -10.05 -4.17 -0.43
CA ASP A 121 -10.68 -4.59 0.83
C ASP A 121 -9.80 -4.40 2.08
N ASP A 122 -8.56 -3.95 1.91
CA ASP A 122 -7.66 -3.64 3.02
C ASP A 122 -7.85 -2.22 3.58
N TYR A 123 -7.22 -1.94 4.72
CA TYR A 123 -7.20 -0.60 5.32
C TYR A 123 -5.81 0.05 5.24
N TYR A 124 -5.77 1.28 4.71
CA TYR A 124 -4.56 2.11 4.61
C TYR A 124 -4.76 3.39 5.42
N ALA A 125 -4.03 3.52 6.53
CA ALA A 125 -4.16 4.67 7.42
C ALA A 125 -3.60 5.96 6.77
N PRO A 126 -3.91 7.16 7.31
CA PRO A 126 -3.58 8.43 6.67
C PRO A 126 -2.09 8.64 6.32
N ASN A 127 -1.16 8.04 7.07
CA ASN A 127 0.28 8.23 6.86
C ASN A 127 0.93 7.12 6.01
N TYR A 128 0.17 6.14 5.49
CA TYR A 128 0.74 5.00 4.76
C TYR A 128 1.63 5.42 3.58
N LEU A 129 1.17 6.33 2.72
CA LEU A 129 1.99 6.79 1.59
C LEU A 129 3.23 7.58 2.03
N ASN A 130 3.20 8.26 3.18
CA ASN A 130 4.41 8.92 3.72
C ASN A 130 5.45 7.87 4.13
N ASP A 131 5.03 6.80 4.82
CA ASP A 131 5.92 5.69 5.21
C ASP A 131 6.60 5.07 3.98
N ILE A 132 5.84 4.86 2.91
CA ILE A 132 6.33 4.24 1.67
C ILE A 132 7.34 5.15 0.97
N VAL A 133 7.01 6.44 0.82
CA VAL A 133 7.91 7.41 0.19
C VAL A 133 9.20 7.59 1.00
N GLU A 134 9.08 7.68 2.33
CA GLU A 134 10.24 7.76 3.23
C GLU A 134 11.10 6.49 3.11
N ALA A 135 10.48 5.31 3.05
CA ALA A 135 11.20 4.05 2.91
C ALA A 135 12.04 4.00 1.62
N PHE A 136 11.51 4.48 0.49
CA PHE A 136 12.30 4.59 -0.75
C PHE A 136 13.53 5.48 -0.57
N GLN A 137 13.36 6.65 0.05
CA GLN A 137 14.43 7.64 0.21
C GLN A 137 15.52 7.17 1.18
N THR A 138 15.15 6.49 2.25
CA THR A 138 16.05 6.08 3.33
C THR A 138 16.75 4.76 3.06
N SER A 139 16.03 3.77 2.49
CA SER A 139 16.60 2.45 2.22
C SER A 139 17.42 2.40 0.94
N LYS A 140 17.15 3.28 -0.04
CA LYS A 140 17.66 3.18 -1.42
C LYS A 140 17.30 1.85 -2.11
N ALA A 141 16.25 1.17 -1.65
CA ALA A 141 15.66 0.03 -2.34
C ALA A 141 14.75 0.51 -3.48
N ASP A 142 14.58 -0.32 -4.50
CA ASP A 142 13.64 -0.03 -5.59
C ASP A 142 12.29 -0.74 -5.40
N VAL A 143 12.18 -1.61 -4.40
CA VAL A 143 10.93 -2.20 -3.92
C VAL A 143 10.86 -2.01 -2.41
N VAL A 144 9.75 -1.48 -1.92
CA VAL A 144 9.48 -1.28 -0.49
C VAL A 144 8.08 -1.79 -0.14
N GLY A 145 7.89 -2.20 1.11
CA GLY A 145 6.55 -2.53 1.61
C GLY A 145 6.59 -2.99 3.04
N LYS A 146 5.57 -3.74 3.49
CA LYS A 146 5.43 -4.13 4.90
C LYS A 146 5.38 -5.65 5.05
N LYS A 147 6.51 -6.25 5.44
CA LYS A 147 6.58 -7.67 5.80
C LYS A 147 6.01 -7.92 7.18
N ALA A 148 6.33 -7.06 8.14
CA ALA A 148 5.62 -6.97 9.40
C ALA A 148 4.35 -6.15 9.17
N ARG A 149 3.17 -6.69 9.49
CA ARG A 149 1.90 -6.00 9.28
C ARG A 149 0.81 -6.51 10.21
N TYR A 150 -0.18 -5.67 10.45
CA TYR A 150 -1.37 -6.05 11.20
C TYR A 150 -2.35 -6.83 10.33
N ILE A 151 -3.06 -7.75 10.96
CA ILE A 151 -4.18 -8.50 10.39
C ILE A 151 -5.37 -8.32 11.32
N TYR A 152 -6.52 -7.92 10.78
CA TYR A 152 -7.76 -7.81 11.55
C TYR A 152 -8.76 -8.87 11.11
N PHE A 153 -9.18 -9.71 12.05
CA PHE A 153 -10.14 -10.80 11.83
C PHE A 153 -11.54 -10.35 12.22
N GLU A 154 -12.35 -9.94 11.24
CA GLU A 154 -13.67 -9.35 11.47
C GLU A 154 -14.59 -10.29 12.27
N SER A 155 -14.61 -11.58 11.94
CA SER A 155 -15.45 -12.58 12.61
C SER A 155 -15.21 -12.69 14.12
N SER A 156 -14.00 -12.36 14.59
CA SER A 156 -13.64 -12.48 16.02
C SER A 156 -13.35 -11.14 16.70
N GLY A 157 -13.28 -10.05 15.93
CA GLY A 157 -12.78 -8.75 16.37
C GLY A 157 -11.30 -8.76 16.78
N THR A 158 -10.52 -9.73 16.31
CA THR A 158 -9.13 -9.93 16.75
C THR A 158 -8.14 -9.16 15.88
N LEU A 159 -7.29 -8.36 16.51
CA LEU A 159 -6.10 -7.79 15.89
C LEU A 159 -4.89 -8.68 16.19
N ALA A 160 -4.13 -9.02 15.15
CA ALA A 160 -2.91 -9.78 15.25
C ALA A 160 -1.79 -9.14 14.43
N LEU A 161 -0.55 -9.52 14.71
CA LEU A 161 0.64 -9.03 14.04
C LEU A 161 1.43 -10.20 13.45
N THR A 162 1.69 -10.16 12.15
CA THR A 162 2.57 -11.13 11.45
C THR A 162 3.92 -10.51 11.10
N GLY A 163 4.85 -11.33 10.61
CA GLY A 163 6.16 -10.88 10.13
C GLY A 163 7.05 -10.28 11.22
N LEU A 164 6.97 -10.81 12.45
CA LEU A 164 7.75 -10.33 13.59
C LEU A 164 9.24 -10.23 13.23
N LYS A 165 9.88 -9.13 13.66
CA LYS A 165 11.30 -8.81 13.41
C LYS A 165 11.68 -8.58 11.94
N LYS A 166 10.71 -8.40 11.04
CA LYS A 166 10.92 -8.04 9.63
C LYS A 166 10.57 -6.57 9.35
N GLU A 167 10.87 -5.69 10.29
CA GLU A 167 10.74 -4.24 10.10
C GLU A 167 12.11 -3.63 9.84
N ASN A 168 12.13 -2.57 9.04
CA ASN A 168 13.30 -1.76 8.74
C ASN A 168 14.51 -2.59 8.29
N CYS A 169 14.27 -3.59 7.46
CA CYS A 169 15.30 -4.51 6.99
C CYS A 169 15.07 -4.93 5.54
N TYR A 170 16.14 -5.32 4.87
CA TYR A 170 16.04 -5.96 3.57
C TYR A 170 15.41 -7.36 3.72
N VAL A 171 14.55 -7.71 2.76
CA VAL A 171 13.82 -8.97 2.71
C VAL A 171 13.85 -9.52 1.28
N ASP A 172 13.34 -10.73 1.11
CA ASP A 172 13.20 -11.40 -0.19
C ASP A 172 11.76 -11.42 -0.72
N HIS A 173 10.77 -11.06 0.10
CA HIS A 173 9.37 -11.08 -0.29
C HIS A 173 8.55 -10.05 0.48
N ILE A 174 7.73 -9.30 -0.24
CA ILE A 174 6.68 -8.43 0.28
C ILE A 174 5.36 -8.87 -0.34
N ASP A 175 4.30 -8.92 0.47
CA ASP A 175 2.98 -9.33 -0.01
C ASP A 175 2.30 -8.19 -0.79
N GLY A 176 1.56 -8.57 -1.83
CA GLY A 176 0.89 -7.71 -2.81
C GLY A 176 0.33 -6.38 -2.29
N PRO A 177 -0.54 -6.37 -1.25
CA PRO A 177 -1.19 -5.14 -0.78
C PRO A 177 -0.22 -4.04 -0.34
N THR A 178 1.04 -4.37 -0.07
CA THR A 178 2.04 -3.38 0.34
C THR A 178 3.27 -3.29 -0.56
N LEU A 179 3.31 -4.07 -1.64
CA LEU A 179 4.44 -4.14 -2.57
C LEU A 179 4.50 -2.89 -3.44
N SER A 180 5.12 -1.84 -2.93
CA SER A 180 5.36 -0.61 -3.67
C SER A 180 6.72 -0.65 -4.37
N PHE A 181 6.84 -0.05 -5.55
CA PHE A 181 8.09 -0.09 -6.31
C PHE A 181 8.37 1.21 -7.07
N ASN A 182 9.64 1.43 -7.40
CA ASN A 182 10.09 2.47 -8.29
C ASN A 182 9.88 2.03 -9.74
N LYS A 183 9.02 2.73 -10.47
CA LYS A 183 8.66 2.49 -11.87
C LYS A 183 9.86 2.33 -12.80
N LYS A 184 11.03 2.92 -12.48
CA LYS A 184 12.24 2.72 -13.28
C LYS A 184 12.68 1.24 -13.41
N ILE A 185 12.22 0.36 -12.51
CA ILE A 185 12.52 -1.09 -12.60
C ILE A 185 11.58 -1.81 -13.56
N PHE A 186 10.51 -1.15 -14.01
CA PHE A 186 9.44 -1.78 -14.79
C PHE A 186 9.88 -2.23 -16.19
N ASP A 187 10.95 -1.64 -16.73
CA ASP A 187 11.59 -2.11 -17.98
C ASP A 187 12.36 -3.43 -17.79
N LYS A 188 12.64 -3.81 -16.53
CA LYS A 188 13.39 -5.02 -16.17
C LYS A 188 12.50 -6.10 -15.56
N VAL A 189 11.48 -5.70 -14.82
CA VAL A 189 10.58 -6.58 -14.08
C VAL A 189 9.15 -6.08 -14.20
N GLN A 190 8.25 -6.95 -14.69
CA GLN A 190 6.82 -6.69 -14.81
C GLN A 190 6.05 -7.78 -14.06
N PHE A 191 4.78 -7.53 -13.74
CA PHE A 191 3.94 -8.58 -13.16
C PHE A 191 3.68 -9.66 -14.21
N THR A 192 3.82 -10.93 -13.82
CA THR A 192 3.53 -12.05 -14.74
C THR A 192 2.05 -12.12 -15.07
N ASP A 193 1.74 -12.59 -16.27
CA ASP A 193 0.37 -12.87 -16.71
C ASP A 193 -0.23 -14.06 -15.95
N LYS A 194 -0.69 -13.80 -14.72
CA LYS A 194 -1.27 -14.78 -13.80
C LYS A 194 -2.41 -14.15 -13.02
N PRO A 195 -3.44 -14.93 -12.65
CA PRO A 195 -4.54 -14.44 -11.83
C PRO A 195 -4.18 -14.32 -10.36
N ILE A 196 -3.19 -15.09 -9.86
CA ILE A 196 -2.82 -15.15 -8.44
C ILE A 196 -1.29 -15.25 -8.26
N GLY A 197 -0.80 -14.83 -7.09
CA GLY A 197 0.62 -14.96 -6.70
C GLY A 197 1.58 -14.11 -7.54
N VAL A 198 1.08 -13.03 -8.14
CA VAL A 198 1.86 -12.14 -9.01
C VAL A 198 2.95 -11.38 -8.23
N ASP A 199 2.70 -11.08 -6.96
CA ASP A 199 3.59 -10.40 -6.02
C ASP A 199 4.81 -11.26 -5.70
N GLY A 200 4.59 -12.54 -5.37
CA GLY A 200 5.68 -13.48 -5.08
C GLY A 200 6.59 -13.71 -6.30
N GLN A 201 6.01 -13.74 -7.50
CA GLN A 201 6.82 -13.82 -8.73
C GLN A 201 7.58 -12.53 -8.99
N PHE A 202 6.94 -11.36 -8.82
CA PHE A 202 7.59 -10.06 -8.97
C PHE A 202 8.80 -9.91 -8.04
N CYS A 203 8.68 -10.32 -6.76
CA CYS A 203 9.80 -10.31 -5.82
C CYS A 203 10.95 -11.23 -6.27
N LYS A 204 10.65 -12.45 -6.74
CA LYS A 204 11.67 -13.38 -7.26
C LYS A 204 12.41 -12.80 -8.46
N ASP A 205 11.68 -12.19 -9.39
CA ASP A 205 12.26 -11.58 -10.59
C ASP A 205 13.12 -10.37 -10.22
N CYS A 206 12.71 -9.57 -9.23
CA CYS A 206 13.53 -8.49 -8.67
C CYS A 206 14.86 -9.01 -8.12
N ILE A 207 14.83 -10.04 -7.26
CA ILE A 207 16.04 -10.63 -6.67
C ILE A 207 16.98 -11.17 -7.75
N ALA A 208 16.43 -11.86 -8.76
CA ALA A 208 17.20 -12.39 -9.88
C ALA A 208 17.93 -11.30 -10.69
N LYS A 209 17.44 -10.05 -10.63
CA LYS A 209 18.06 -8.87 -11.26
C LYS A 209 18.90 -8.02 -10.30
N GLY A 210 19.13 -8.49 -9.08
CA GLY A 210 19.88 -7.75 -8.05
C GLY A 210 19.14 -6.53 -7.48
N ILE A 211 17.82 -6.46 -7.68
CA ILE A 211 16.98 -5.39 -7.15
C ILE A 211 16.71 -5.64 -5.66
N LYS A 212 16.98 -4.64 -4.84
CA LYS A 212 16.79 -4.73 -3.38
C LYS A 212 15.34 -4.50 -3.00
N ILE A 213 14.86 -5.33 -2.07
CA ILE A 213 13.52 -5.25 -1.49
C ILE A 213 13.66 -4.91 0.00
N TYR A 214 12.95 -3.89 0.47
CA TYR A 214 13.03 -3.41 1.84
C TYR A 214 11.67 -3.43 2.53
N SER A 215 11.62 -3.98 3.74
CA SER A 215 10.44 -3.94 4.59
C SER A 215 10.54 -2.76 5.54
N THR A 216 9.55 -1.86 5.53
CA THR A 216 9.43 -0.72 6.45
C THR A 216 8.74 -1.11 7.76
N ASN A 217 8.33 -0.13 8.56
CA ASN A 217 7.60 -0.31 9.81
C ASN A 217 6.23 -1.01 9.61
N ARG A 218 5.66 -1.57 10.69
CA ARG A 218 4.38 -2.32 10.68
C ARG A 218 3.10 -1.46 10.64
N TYR A 219 3.20 -0.16 10.81
CA TYR A 219 2.05 0.72 11.04
C TYR A 219 1.33 1.07 9.73
N ASN A 220 0.19 1.75 9.85
CA ASN A 220 -0.52 2.36 8.74
C ASN A 220 -1.09 1.42 7.65
N HIS A 221 -1.01 0.10 7.83
CA HIS A 221 -1.68 -0.89 6.98
C HIS A 221 -2.28 -2.01 7.84
N VAL A 222 -3.47 -2.48 7.46
CA VAL A 222 -4.12 -3.64 8.05
C VAL A 222 -4.68 -4.50 6.93
N TYR A 223 -4.23 -5.75 6.92
CA TYR A 223 -4.84 -6.78 6.09
C TYR A 223 -6.16 -7.23 6.73
N ILE A 224 -7.28 -7.10 6.02
CA ILE A 224 -8.59 -7.42 6.58
C ILE A 224 -9.00 -8.85 6.22
N ARG A 225 -9.24 -9.65 7.25
CA ARG A 225 -9.85 -10.98 7.17
C ARG A 225 -11.34 -10.85 7.42
N HIS A 226 -12.06 -10.56 6.35
CA HIS A 226 -13.53 -10.52 6.31
C HIS A 226 -14.20 -11.81 6.76
N ALA A 227 -15.40 -11.67 7.33
CA ALA A 227 -16.22 -12.80 7.73
C ALA A 227 -16.64 -13.69 6.54
N SER A 228 -16.85 -14.98 6.81
CA SER A 228 -17.23 -16.00 5.81
C SER A 228 -18.40 -15.51 4.95
N GLY A 229 -18.16 -15.38 3.63
CA GLY A 229 -19.08 -14.80 2.66
C GLY A 229 -18.37 -13.93 1.60
N HIS A 230 -17.22 -13.38 1.96
CA HIS A 230 -16.31 -12.69 1.04
C HIS A 230 -15.19 -13.66 0.60
N GLN A 231 -14.87 -13.69 -0.69
CA GLN A 231 -13.80 -14.54 -1.22
C GLN A 231 -12.44 -13.97 -0.82
N HIS A 232 -11.71 -14.70 0.01
CA HIS A 232 -10.32 -14.39 0.36
C HIS A 232 -9.36 -14.89 -0.71
N THR A 233 -8.41 -14.05 -1.12
CA THR A 233 -7.30 -14.50 -1.99
C THR A 233 -6.43 -15.57 -1.30
N TRP A 234 -6.38 -15.56 0.04
CA TRP A 234 -5.69 -16.57 0.86
C TRP A 234 -6.68 -17.56 1.47
N VAL A 235 -6.68 -18.80 0.96
CA VAL A 235 -7.55 -19.92 1.40
C VAL A 235 -7.07 -20.60 2.70
N VAL A 236 -6.23 -19.92 3.49
CA VAL A 236 -5.75 -20.42 4.79
C VAL A 236 -6.83 -20.18 5.85
N SER A 237 -7.07 -21.13 6.76
CA SER A 237 -8.02 -20.93 7.86
C SER A 237 -7.54 -19.86 8.84
N ASP A 238 -8.47 -19.18 9.51
CA ASP A 238 -8.12 -18.15 10.50
C ASP A 238 -7.26 -18.70 11.63
N GLU A 239 -7.58 -19.91 12.12
CA GLU A 239 -6.79 -20.62 13.12
C GLU A 239 -5.33 -20.83 12.67
N LYS A 240 -5.15 -21.23 11.40
CA LYS A 240 -3.82 -21.46 10.85
C LYS A 240 -3.06 -20.14 10.68
N LEU A 241 -3.72 -19.09 10.20
CA LEU A 241 -3.11 -17.77 10.05
C LEU A 241 -2.72 -17.17 11.41
N LEU A 242 -3.60 -17.29 12.41
CA LEU A 242 -3.33 -16.86 13.79
C LEU A 242 -2.14 -17.60 14.39
N SER A 243 -1.93 -18.88 14.07
CA SER A 243 -0.76 -19.64 14.56
C SER A 243 0.59 -19.06 14.13
N TRP A 244 0.62 -18.23 13.08
CA TRP A 244 1.81 -17.53 12.61
C TRP A 244 1.95 -16.10 13.15
N CYS A 245 0.97 -15.63 13.89
CA CYS A 245 0.88 -14.26 14.35
C CYS A 245 1.13 -14.15 15.86
N LYS A 246 1.58 -12.97 16.28
CA LYS A 246 1.39 -12.51 17.65
C LYS A 246 0.00 -11.89 17.77
N VAL A 247 -0.89 -12.53 18.53
CA VAL A 247 -2.19 -11.95 18.85
C VAL A 247 -1.99 -10.70 19.72
N ILE A 248 -2.60 -9.58 19.32
CA ILE A 248 -2.60 -8.33 20.09
C ILE A 248 -3.78 -8.34 21.06
N GLY A 249 -4.97 -8.72 20.58
CA GLY A 249 -6.18 -8.83 21.39
C GLY A 249 -7.44 -8.59 20.56
N LYS A 250 -8.59 -8.58 21.24
CA LYS A 250 -9.84 -8.10 20.64
C LYS A 250 -9.87 -6.57 20.67
N ILE A 251 -9.84 -5.94 19.50
CA ILE A 251 -9.69 -4.49 19.35
C ILE A 251 -10.74 -4.01 18.36
N GLU A 252 -11.83 -3.42 18.85
CA GLU A 252 -12.92 -2.92 17.98
C GLU A 252 -12.43 -1.79 17.07
N ASN A 253 -11.69 -0.82 17.62
CA ASN A 253 -11.14 0.29 16.87
C ASN A 253 -9.68 0.05 16.50
N TYR A 254 -9.44 -0.93 15.62
CA TYR A 254 -8.09 -1.25 15.15
C TYR A 254 -7.43 -0.09 14.40
N GLN A 255 -8.23 0.80 13.78
CA GLN A 255 -7.74 1.93 12.98
C GLN A 255 -6.90 2.90 13.82
N GLU A 256 -7.37 3.27 15.01
CA GLU A 256 -6.62 4.11 15.95
C GLU A 256 -5.35 3.42 16.47
N TYR A 257 -5.40 2.10 16.64
CA TYR A 257 -4.24 1.33 17.11
C TYR A 257 -3.09 1.38 16.12
N VAL A 258 -3.40 1.25 14.82
CA VAL A 258 -2.40 1.08 13.76
C VAL A 258 -1.93 2.38 13.13
N ALA A 259 -2.71 3.47 13.27
CA ALA A 259 -2.35 4.78 12.73
C ALA A 259 -1.22 5.40 13.57
N LYS A 260 -0.07 5.67 12.94
CA LYS A 260 1.10 6.31 13.56
C LYS A 260 1.68 7.40 12.66
#